data_AF-A0A354B093-F1
#
_entry.id   AF-A0A354B093-F1
#
_cell.length_a   1.000
_cell.length_b   1.000
_cell.length_c   1.000
_cell.angle_alpha   90.00
_cell.angle_beta   90.00
_cell.angle_gamma   90.00
#
_symmetry.space_group_name_H-M   'P 1'
#
loop_
_entity.id
_entity.type
_entity.pdbx_description
1 polymer ?
#
loop_
_entity_poly.entity_id
_entity_poly.type
_entity_poly.pdbx_seq_one_letter_code
_entity_poly.pdbx_strand_id
1 'polypeptide(L)'
;MSFDARSLERLQQLGRSLPQPLPKPAPERPQAAAPKLHRLETEQDPEALFRELMRASADGSVPPHLMQRLRQLEQERLARQQAVALRPISGEPAARANPPANGAITAQVKGAKASRQASRARRRGSSGLGQPDPRTAAEHGELYTAFQQLLLEADHEEP
;
A
#
# COMPACT_ATOMS: atom_id res chain seq x y z
N MET A 1 -17.92 -1.82 36.56
CA MET A 1 -19.01 -1.97 37.55
C MET A 1 -18.66 -3.15 38.44
N SER A 2 -18.19 -2.91 39.67
CA SER A 2 -17.86 -3.94 40.68
C SER A 2 -19.09 -4.26 41.56
N PHE A 3 -19.05 -5.39 42.28
CA PHE A 3 -20.07 -5.72 43.29
C PHE A 3 -19.81 -4.92 44.59
N ASP A 4 -20.78 -4.12 45.03
CA ASP A 4 -20.66 -3.25 46.22
C ASP A 4 -21.22 -3.90 47.49
N ALA A 5 -20.81 -3.44 48.68
CA ALA A 5 -21.21 -4.03 49.98
C ALA A 5 -22.73 -4.17 50.18
N ARG A 6 -23.53 -3.17 49.75
CA ARG A 6 -25.01 -3.23 49.83
C ARG A 6 -25.62 -4.34 48.96
N SER A 7 -24.96 -4.70 47.86
CA SER A 7 -25.44 -5.75 46.97
C SER A 7 -25.21 -7.16 47.54
N LEU A 8 -24.19 -7.34 48.39
CA LEU A 8 -23.97 -8.56 49.16
C LEU A 8 -25.05 -8.77 50.21
N GLU A 9 -25.41 -7.72 50.96
CA GLU A 9 -26.46 -7.77 51.98
C GLU A 9 -27.81 -8.16 51.36
N ARG A 10 -28.15 -7.56 50.22
CA ARG A 10 -29.37 -7.89 49.47
C ARG A 10 -29.38 -9.35 49.00
N LEU A 11 -28.24 -9.87 48.54
CA LEU A 11 -28.11 -11.29 48.16
C LEU A 11 -28.36 -12.21 49.35
N GLN A 12 -27.80 -11.89 50.52
CA GLN A 12 -28.02 -12.64 51.76
C GLN A 12 -29.49 -12.59 52.20
N GLN A 13 -30.15 -11.43 52.11
CA GLN A 13 -31.60 -11.28 52.39
C GLN A 13 -32.46 -12.13 51.44
N LEU A 14 -32.01 -12.32 50.19
CA LEU A 14 -32.67 -13.16 49.19
C LEU A 14 -32.29 -14.66 49.31
N GLY A 15 -31.48 -15.04 50.30
CA GLY A 15 -31.01 -16.41 50.48
C GLY A 15 -30.09 -16.91 49.34
N ARG A 16 -29.39 -15.98 48.67
CA ARG A 16 -28.50 -16.27 47.54
C ARG A 16 -27.06 -15.91 47.87
N SER A 17 -26.12 -16.73 47.45
CA SER A 17 -24.68 -16.46 47.51
C SER A 17 -24.09 -16.28 46.12
N LEU A 18 -22.97 -15.55 46.00
CA LEU A 18 -22.24 -15.51 44.73
C LEU A 18 -21.67 -16.91 44.41
N PRO A 19 -21.68 -17.32 43.13
CA PRO A 19 -20.94 -18.48 42.67
C PRO A 19 -19.43 -18.25 42.78
N GLN A 20 -18.66 -19.34 42.78
CA GLN A 20 -17.19 -19.25 42.88
C GLN A 20 -16.62 -18.37 41.76
N PRO A 21 -15.66 -17.48 42.08
CA PRO A 21 -15.03 -16.64 41.07
C PRO A 21 -14.30 -17.53 40.06
N LEU A 22 -14.45 -17.20 38.78
CA LEU A 22 -13.70 -17.88 37.73
C LEU A 22 -12.19 -17.78 38.01
N PRO A 23 -11.42 -18.83 37.70
CA PRO A 23 -9.97 -18.75 37.79
C PRO A 23 -9.51 -17.57 36.94
N LYS A 24 -8.81 -16.63 37.59
CA LYS A 24 -8.18 -15.52 36.87
C LYS A 24 -7.28 -16.14 35.79
N PRO A 25 -7.30 -15.67 34.53
CA PRO A 25 -6.40 -16.16 33.52
C PRO A 25 -4.98 -16.09 34.10
N ALA A 26 -4.25 -17.20 34.01
CA ALA A 26 -2.89 -17.27 34.51
C ALA A 26 -2.11 -16.06 33.96
N PRO A 27 -1.27 -15.39 34.77
CA PRO A 27 -0.38 -14.39 34.23
C PRO A 27 0.50 -15.11 33.20
N GLU A 28 0.15 -14.95 31.94
CA GLU A 28 0.95 -15.46 30.84
C GLU A 28 2.33 -14.86 31.07
N ARG A 29 3.31 -15.72 31.36
CA ARG A 29 4.71 -15.35 31.15
C ARG A 29 4.76 -14.69 29.78
N PRO A 30 5.50 -13.60 29.57
CA PRO A 30 5.71 -13.05 28.25
C PRO A 30 6.56 -14.05 27.45
N GLN A 31 5.94 -15.16 27.04
CA GLN A 31 6.27 -15.82 25.82
C GLN A 31 5.99 -14.75 24.80
N ALA A 32 7.03 -14.28 24.12
CA ALA A 32 6.88 -13.43 22.96
C ALA A 32 6.08 -14.23 21.91
N ALA A 33 4.77 -14.29 22.10
CA ALA A 33 3.83 -14.73 21.12
C ALA A 33 3.91 -13.65 20.06
N ALA A 34 4.82 -13.84 19.10
CA ALA A 34 4.79 -13.08 17.88
C ALA A 34 3.33 -13.08 17.42
N PRO A 35 2.72 -11.89 17.21
CA PRO A 35 1.35 -11.85 16.74
C PRO A 35 1.29 -12.76 15.52
N LYS A 36 0.33 -13.69 15.50
CA LYS A 36 0.10 -14.55 14.36
C LYS A 36 -0.33 -13.64 13.21
N LEU A 37 0.64 -13.12 12.47
CA LEU A 37 0.40 -12.24 11.34
C LEU A 37 -0.51 -12.99 10.39
N HIS A 38 -1.59 -12.34 9.98
CA HIS A 38 -2.49 -12.92 9.00
C HIS A 38 -1.72 -13.10 7.68
N ARG A 39 -2.10 -14.12 6.89
CA ARG A 39 -1.40 -14.45 5.65
C ARG A 39 -1.29 -13.25 4.70
N LEU A 40 -2.35 -12.45 4.64
CA LEU A 40 -2.44 -11.13 3.98
C LEU A 40 -1.32 -10.15 4.37
N GLU A 41 -0.85 -10.17 5.61
CA GLU A 41 0.20 -9.28 6.12
C GLU A 41 1.61 -9.82 5.86
N THR A 42 1.74 -11.09 5.50
CA THR A 42 3.02 -11.73 5.19
C THR A 42 3.28 -11.88 3.69
N GLU A 43 2.22 -11.82 2.88
CA GLU A 43 2.32 -12.01 1.43
C GLU A 43 3.16 -10.91 0.77
N GLN A 44 4.05 -11.30 -0.15
CA GLN A 44 4.95 -10.38 -0.87
C GLN A 44 4.61 -10.26 -2.36
N ASP A 45 3.87 -11.21 -2.91
CA ASP A 45 3.40 -11.12 -4.28
C ASP A 45 2.12 -10.26 -4.35
N PRO A 46 2.12 -9.13 -5.10
CA PRO A 46 0.92 -8.30 -5.23
C PRO A 46 -0.28 -9.06 -5.80
N GLU A 47 -0.07 -10.03 -6.69
CA GLU A 47 -1.17 -10.80 -7.29
C GLU A 47 -1.79 -11.77 -6.29
N ALA A 48 -0.96 -12.46 -5.50
CA ALA A 48 -1.41 -13.35 -4.43
C ALA A 48 -2.13 -12.58 -3.32
N LEU A 49 -1.60 -11.41 -2.92
CA LEU A 49 -2.20 -10.54 -1.91
C LEU A 49 -3.60 -10.09 -2.35
N PHE A 50 -3.74 -9.64 -3.61
CA PHE A 50 -5.04 -9.24 -4.15
C PHE A 50 -6.05 -10.41 -4.18
N ARG A 51 -5.61 -11.60 -4.59
CA ARG A 51 -6.46 -12.80 -4.61
C ARG A 51 -6.94 -13.19 -3.21
N GLU A 52 -6.06 -13.13 -2.21
CA GLU A 52 -6.48 -13.38 -0.82
C GLU A 52 -7.41 -12.30 -0.30
N LEU A 53 -7.16 -11.02 -0.60
CA LEU A 53 -8.06 -9.92 -0.25
C LEU A 53 -9.47 -10.16 -0.79
N MET A 54 -9.60 -10.53 -2.06
CA MET A 54 -10.89 -10.85 -2.68
C MET A 54 -11.58 -12.06 -2.05
N ARG A 55 -10.83 -13.05 -1.53
CA ARG A 55 -11.39 -14.23 -0.86
C ARG A 55 -11.79 -13.94 0.59
N ALA A 56 -11.02 -13.12 1.29
CA ALA A 56 -11.23 -12.81 2.70
C ALA A 56 -12.31 -11.73 2.90
N SER A 57 -12.44 -10.80 1.95
CA SER A 57 -13.42 -9.72 1.99
C SER A 57 -14.68 -10.09 1.21
N ALA A 58 -15.53 -10.94 1.79
CA ALA A 58 -16.85 -11.25 1.23
C ALA A 58 -17.74 -9.99 1.08
N ASP A 59 -17.55 -9.01 1.97
CA ASP A 59 -18.29 -7.75 2.00
C ASP A 59 -17.67 -6.65 1.12
N GLY A 60 -16.57 -6.93 0.42
CA GLY A 60 -15.83 -5.94 -0.39
C GLY A 60 -15.10 -4.85 0.41
N SER A 61 -15.22 -4.85 1.74
CA SER A 61 -14.49 -3.93 2.61
C SER A 61 -13.06 -4.42 2.86
N VAL A 62 -12.09 -3.59 2.52
CA VAL A 62 -10.65 -3.89 2.65
C VAL A 62 -9.99 -2.88 3.59
N PRO A 63 -9.24 -3.31 4.62
CA PRO A 63 -8.50 -2.42 5.49
C PRO A 63 -7.52 -1.50 4.73
N PRO A 64 -7.43 -0.20 5.10
CA PRO A 64 -6.66 0.79 4.32
C PRO A 64 -5.17 0.49 4.24
N HIS A 65 -4.61 -0.16 5.27
CA HIS A 65 -3.20 -0.53 5.30
C HIS A 65 -2.86 -1.65 4.29
N LEU A 66 -3.78 -2.59 4.03
CA LEU A 66 -3.59 -3.64 3.03
C LEU A 66 -3.61 -3.08 1.60
N MET A 67 -4.48 -2.10 1.32
CA MET A 67 -4.50 -1.39 0.04
C MET A 67 -3.25 -0.53 -0.18
N GLN A 68 -2.74 0.12 0.86
CA GLN A 68 -1.45 0.83 0.79
C GLN A 68 -0.31 -0.14 0.47
N ARG A 69 -0.28 -1.30 1.14
CA ARG A 69 0.73 -2.33 0.92
C ARG A 69 0.68 -2.91 -0.50
N LEU A 70 -0.51 -3.21 -1.01
CA LEU A 70 -0.70 -3.70 -2.38
C LEU A 70 -0.11 -2.72 -3.40
N ARG A 71 -0.41 -1.42 -3.27
CA ARG A 71 0.17 -0.38 -4.15
C ARG A 71 1.69 -0.30 -4.08
N GLN A 72 2.27 -0.44 -2.88
CA GLN A 72 3.73 -0.42 -2.72
C GLN A 72 4.39 -1.59 -3.45
N LEU A 73 3.86 -2.81 -3.26
CA LEU A 73 4.38 -4.01 -3.93
C LEU A 73 4.27 -3.91 -5.45
N GLU A 74 3.16 -3.38 -5.97
CA GLU A 74 2.98 -3.17 -7.41
C GLU A 74 3.97 -2.13 -7.98
N GLN A 75 4.16 -1.00 -7.29
CA GLN A 75 5.13 0.02 -7.68
C GLN A 75 6.55 -0.54 -7.69
N GLU A 76 6.91 -1.33 -6.68
CA GLU A 76 8.22 -1.95 -6.59
C GLU A 76 8.43 -2.97 -7.71
N ARG A 77 7.40 -3.75 -8.06
CA ARG A 77 7.42 -4.67 -9.20
C ARG A 77 7.65 -3.92 -10.51
N LEU A 78 6.91 -2.84 -10.75
CA LEU A 78 7.05 -2.01 -11.96
C LEU A 78 8.45 -1.40 -12.06
N ALA A 79 8.99 -0.88 -10.95
CA ALA A 79 10.35 -0.33 -10.90
C ALA A 79 11.41 -1.39 -11.21
N ARG A 80 11.27 -2.61 -10.65
CA ARG A 80 12.16 -3.74 -10.95
C ARG A 80 12.10 -4.15 -12.42
N GLN A 81 10.91 -4.19 -13.01
CA GLN A 81 10.73 -4.52 -14.43
C GLN A 81 11.38 -3.46 -15.35
N GLN A 82 11.23 -2.18 -15.02
CA GLN A 82 11.88 -1.09 -15.77
C GLN A 82 13.42 -1.17 -15.65
N ALA A 83 13.95 -1.48 -14.47
CA ALA A 83 15.39 -1.64 -14.27
C ALA A 83 15.98 -2.81 -15.07
N VAL A 84 15.24 -3.92 -15.22
CA VAL A 84 15.64 -5.04 -16.07
C VAL A 84 15.59 -4.67 -17.56
N ALA A 85 14.57 -3.92 -17.99
CA ALA A 85 14.45 -3.46 -19.38
C ALA A 85 15.54 -2.46 -19.80
N LEU A 86 16.08 -1.68 -18.86
CA LEU A 86 17.16 -0.71 -19.08
C LEU A 86 18.57 -1.30 -18.92
N ARG A 87 18.70 -2.61 -18.61
CA ARG A 87 20.01 -3.25 -18.59
C ARG A 87 20.57 -3.32 -20.01
N PRO A 88 21.73 -2.71 -20.29
CA PRO A 88 22.40 -2.92 -21.57
C PRO A 88 22.81 -4.39 -21.66
N ILE A 89 22.45 -5.00 -22.78
CA ILE A 89 22.92 -6.29 -23.28
C ILE A 89 24.45 -6.21 -23.46
N SER A 90 25.20 -6.32 -22.37
CA SER A 90 26.65 -6.40 -22.38
C SER A 90 27.08 -7.67 -21.65
N GLY A 91 27.27 -8.74 -22.43
CA GLY A 91 28.29 -9.76 -22.22
C GLY A 91 28.11 -10.78 -21.09
N GLU A 92 27.95 -12.05 -21.50
CA GLU A 92 28.42 -13.33 -20.90
C GLU A 92 28.39 -13.62 -19.38
N PRO A 93 28.01 -14.85 -18.98
CA PRO A 93 28.26 -15.38 -17.64
C PRO A 93 29.64 -16.07 -17.59
N ALA A 94 30.63 -15.43 -16.99
CA ALA A 94 31.91 -16.08 -16.68
C ALA A 94 32.23 -15.97 -15.19
N ALA A 95 32.18 -17.13 -14.54
CA ALA A 95 33.07 -17.60 -13.48
C ALA A 95 33.45 -16.64 -12.31
N ARG A 96 32.97 -17.02 -11.12
CA ARG A 96 33.79 -17.48 -9.97
C ARG A 96 34.85 -16.50 -9.38
N ALA A 97 34.67 -16.28 -8.06
CA ALA A 97 35.68 -16.06 -7.02
C ALA A 97 35.78 -14.65 -6.38
N ASN A 98 35.28 -14.58 -5.14
CA ASN A 98 35.75 -13.88 -3.92
C ASN A 98 36.22 -12.40 -3.93
N PRO A 99 35.92 -11.65 -2.85
CA PRO A 99 36.34 -10.25 -2.68
C PRO A 99 37.68 -10.12 -1.92
N PRO A 100 38.37 -8.97 -2.06
CA PRO A 100 39.09 -8.34 -0.95
C PRO A 100 38.50 -6.93 -0.70
N ALA A 101 37.99 -6.62 0.49
CA ALA A 101 38.71 -6.22 1.70
C ALA A 101 39.43 -4.85 1.59
N ASN A 102 38.78 -3.83 2.15
CA ASN A 102 39.27 -2.65 2.88
C ASN A 102 40.62 -2.00 2.50
N GLY A 103 40.52 -0.68 2.25
CA GLY A 103 41.44 0.29 2.85
C GLY A 103 42.06 1.31 1.90
N ALA A 104 41.76 2.59 2.15
CA ALA A 104 42.63 3.77 2.02
C ALA A 104 42.10 4.93 1.14
N ILE A 105 41.56 5.91 1.87
CA ILE A 105 41.66 7.37 1.73
C ILE A 105 42.84 7.92 0.88
N THR A 106 42.59 8.96 0.04
CA THR A 106 43.09 10.36 0.18
C THR A 106 43.08 11.19 -1.12
N ALA A 107 42.83 12.50 -0.92
CA ALA A 107 43.23 13.70 -1.71
C ALA A 107 42.74 13.86 -3.17
N GLN A 108 41.78 14.75 -3.43
CA GLN A 108 41.96 16.19 -3.77
C GLN A 108 42.67 16.47 -5.10
N VAL A 109 41.90 16.94 -6.11
CA VAL A 109 42.36 17.92 -7.10
C VAL A 109 41.24 18.95 -7.33
N LYS A 110 41.65 20.21 -7.42
CA LYS A 110 40.87 21.45 -7.38
C LYS A 110 41.03 22.20 -8.71
N GLY A 111 39.95 22.80 -9.22
CA GLY A 111 39.94 23.81 -10.31
C GLY A 111 39.41 23.26 -11.65
N ALA A 112 38.59 23.95 -12.44
CA ALA A 112 38.13 25.34 -12.42
C ALA A 112 36.78 25.52 -13.17
N LYS A 113 36.04 26.51 -12.70
CA LYS A 113 34.99 27.34 -13.31
C LYS A 113 34.69 27.13 -14.81
N ALA A 114 33.42 26.85 -15.11
CA ALA A 114 32.72 27.46 -16.24
C ALA A 114 31.26 27.74 -15.84
N SER A 115 30.92 29.02 -15.82
CA SER A 115 29.54 29.51 -15.77
C SER A 115 28.84 29.17 -17.09
N ARG A 116 27.56 28.80 -17.03
CA ARG A 116 26.55 29.23 -18.00
C ARG A 116 25.13 28.94 -17.49
N GLN A 117 24.44 30.06 -17.28
CA GLN A 117 23.02 30.27 -17.53
C GLN A 117 22.00 29.61 -16.62
N ALA A 118 21.55 30.48 -15.71
CA ALA A 118 20.17 30.56 -15.25
C ALA A 118 19.16 30.29 -16.38
N SER A 119 18.30 29.30 -16.17
CA SER A 119 16.92 29.30 -16.65
C SER A 119 16.02 29.24 -15.43
N ARG A 120 15.85 30.41 -14.83
CA ARG A 120 14.86 30.72 -13.81
C ARG A 120 13.48 30.47 -14.40
N ALA A 121 12.73 29.60 -13.72
CA ALA A 121 11.27 29.62 -13.61
C ALA A 121 10.47 29.56 -14.91
N ARG A 122 9.79 28.42 -15.10
CA ARG A 122 8.33 28.38 -15.05
C ARG A 122 7.88 27.00 -14.59
N ARG A 123 7.63 26.92 -13.28
CA ARG A 123 6.60 26.05 -12.75
C ARG A 123 5.31 26.42 -13.48
N ARG A 124 4.78 25.52 -14.31
CA ARG A 124 3.34 25.43 -14.55
C ARG A 124 2.93 24.08 -14.02
N GLY A 125 2.70 24.06 -12.71
CA GLY A 125 1.64 23.21 -12.20
C GLY A 125 0.35 23.75 -12.79
N SER A 126 -0.28 22.95 -13.64
CA SER A 126 -1.72 22.80 -13.71
C SER A 126 -2.03 21.74 -14.76
N SER A 127 -1.74 20.47 -14.48
CA SER A 127 -2.75 19.46 -14.81
C SER A 127 -3.97 19.84 -13.99
N GLY A 128 -4.77 20.74 -14.55
CA GLY A 128 -6.08 21.07 -14.02
C GLY A 128 -6.89 19.79 -14.04
N LEU A 129 -7.57 19.53 -12.93
CA LEU A 129 -8.73 18.65 -12.88
C LEU A 129 -9.58 18.96 -14.13
N GLY A 130 -9.58 18.06 -15.13
CA GLY A 130 -10.42 18.16 -16.33
C GLY A 130 -9.74 18.26 -17.69
N GLN A 131 -8.41 18.18 -17.84
CA GLN A 131 -7.81 18.04 -19.18
C GLN A 131 -7.63 16.54 -19.55
N PRO A 132 -8.31 16.03 -20.60
CA PRO A 132 -8.17 14.65 -21.02
C PRO A 132 -6.75 14.41 -21.56
N ASP A 133 -6.18 13.26 -21.19
CA ASP A 133 -4.89 12.80 -21.70
C ASP A 133 -4.98 12.65 -23.24
N PRO A 134 -4.09 13.27 -24.04
CA PRO A 134 -4.19 13.26 -25.50
C PRO A 134 -4.12 11.85 -26.11
N ARG A 135 -3.53 10.87 -25.39
CA ARG A 135 -3.53 9.47 -25.82
C ARG A 135 -4.91 8.83 -25.67
N THR A 136 -5.55 9.03 -24.52
CA THR A 136 -6.91 8.53 -24.27
C THR A 136 -7.93 9.19 -25.22
N ALA A 137 -7.73 10.46 -25.57
CA ALA A 137 -8.56 11.16 -26.54
C ALA A 137 -8.47 10.56 -27.96
N ALA A 138 -7.30 10.03 -28.36
CA ALA A 138 -7.12 9.38 -29.66
C ALA A 138 -7.70 7.96 -29.71
N GLU A 139 -7.54 7.18 -28.64
CA GLU A 139 -8.02 5.79 -28.57
C GLU A 139 -9.53 5.69 -28.37
N HIS A 140 -10.16 6.71 -27.78
CA HIS A 140 -11.58 6.70 -27.43
C HIS A 140 -12.39 7.82 -28.10
N GLY A 141 -11.90 8.36 -29.23
CA GLY A 141 -12.60 9.40 -29.98
C GLY A 141 -14.01 8.97 -30.40
N GLU A 142 -14.16 7.72 -30.85
CA GLU A 142 -15.46 7.14 -31.24
C GLU A 142 -16.43 7.03 -30.04
N LEU A 143 -15.93 6.65 -28.85
CA LEU A 143 -16.73 6.57 -27.64
C LEU A 143 -17.18 7.95 -27.17
N TYR A 144 -16.31 8.95 -27.27
CA TYR A 144 -16.66 10.33 -26.93
C TYR A 144 -17.69 10.90 -27.91
N THR A 145 -17.62 10.55 -29.20
CA THR A 145 -18.66 10.93 -30.18
C THR A 145 -19.98 10.22 -29.93
N ALA A 146 -19.97 8.93 -29.60
CA ALA A 146 -21.18 8.16 -29.28
C ALA A 146 -21.85 8.68 -27.99
N PHE A 147 -21.05 9.01 -26.96
CA PHE A 147 -21.56 9.59 -25.72
C PHE A 147 -22.18 10.97 -25.95
N GLN A 148 -21.59 11.81 -26.80
CA GLN A 148 -22.19 13.09 -27.16
C GLN A 148 -23.49 12.94 -27.95
N GLN A 149 -23.56 11.97 -28.87
CA GLN A 149 -24.80 11.65 -29.59
C GLN A 149 -25.90 11.19 -28.63
N LEU A 150 -25.58 10.34 -27.65
CA LEU A 150 -26.52 9.88 -26.63
C LEU A 150 -27.06 11.03 -25.76
N LEU A 151 -26.20 12.00 -25.39
CA LEU A 151 -26.63 13.20 -24.65
C LEU A 151 -27.60 14.07 -25.48
N LEU A 152 -27.35 14.19 -26.78
CA LEU A 152 -28.20 14.94 -27.71
C LEU A 152 -29.52 14.22 -28.00
N GLU A 153 -29.52 12.88 -28.00
CA GLU A 153 -30.71 12.04 -28.18
C GLU A 153 -31.59 12.01 -26.92
N ALA A 154 -31.00 12.12 -25.73
CA ALA A 154 -31.74 12.21 -24.46
C ALA A 154 -32.58 13.49 -24.32
N ASP A 155 -32.25 14.57 -25.04
CA ASP A 155 -33.07 15.78 -25.13
C ASP A 155 -34.15 15.70 -26.24
N HIS A 156 -34.26 14.56 -26.95
CA HIS A 156 -35.25 14.32 -27.99
C HIS A 156 -36.26 13.21 -27.66
N GLU A 157 -36.22 12.64 -26.46
CA GLU A 157 -37.30 11.74 -25.99
C GLU A 157 -38.39 12.55 -25.26
N GLU A 158 -39.10 13.32 -26.08
CA GLU A 158 -40.55 13.63 -26.08
C GLU A 158 -41.16 14.43 -24.89
N PRO A 159 -42.28 15.10 -25.17
CA PRO A 159 -43.57 14.40 -25.11
C PRO A 159 -44.37 14.33 -26.42
#